data_AF-A0A820XF59-F1
#
_entry.id   AF-A0A820XF59-F1
#
_cell.length_a   1.000
_cell.length_b   1.000
_cell.length_c   1.000
_cell.angle_alpha   90.00
_cell.angle_beta   90.00
_cell.angle_gamma   90.00
#
_symmetry.space_group_name_H-M   'P 1'
#
loop_
_entity.id
_entity.type
_entity.pdbx_description
1 polymer ?
#
loop_
_entity_poly.entity_id
_entity_poly.type
_entity_poly.pdbx_seq_one_letter_code
_entity_poly.pdbx_strand_id
1 'polypeptide(L)'
;EAGYAVTSAISNKYFMIKIHYDNPRLTSNLRDSSGIRFYLGNELRQYDLSYLVFGTLSSPESLAIPPNAEQFIVDSYCPPEATRNLPASGINIVSALPHTHLQGISVWTKLIRNNTAVQYLFNAEAFDFNHQFANRLPTPIKIYPVRNQTANLSNI
;
A
#
# COMPACT_ATOMS: atom_id res chain seq x y z
N GLU A 1 -6.53 -18.52 2.80
CA GLU A 1 -6.71 -18.92 1.39
C GLU A 1 -5.61 -18.42 0.45
N ALA A 2 -4.93 -17.32 0.77
CA ALA A 2 -3.84 -16.77 -0.05
C ALA A 2 -2.48 -16.77 0.68
N GLY A 3 -1.38 -16.72 -0.08
CA GLY A 3 -0.02 -16.55 0.44
C GLY A 3 0.96 -16.06 -0.62
N TYR A 4 2.13 -15.54 -0.21
CA TYR A 4 3.19 -15.20 -1.15
C TYR A 4 3.86 -16.49 -1.65
N ALA A 5 3.84 -16.70 -2.96
CA ALA A 5 4.41 -17.91 -3.56
C ALA A 5 5.94 -17.88 -3.50
N VAL A 6 6.52 -18.80 -2.72
CA VAL A 6 7.96 -19.06 -2.65
C VAL A 6 8.19 -20.44 -3.28
N THR A 7 8.48 -20.45 -4.57
CA THR A 7 8.62 -21.69 -5.37
C THR A 7 9.96 -21.74 -6.10
N SER A 8 10.25 -22.85 -6.79
CA SER A 8 11.42 -22.95 -7.67
C SER A 8 11.46 -21.89 -8.77
N ALA A 9 10.34 -21.23 -9.08
CA ALA A 9 10.29 -20.12 -10.04
C ALA A 9 11.11 -18.90 -9.60
N ILE A 10 11.34 -18.74 -8.28
CA ILE A 10 12.24 -17.70 -7.75
C ILE A 10 13.66 -18.21 -7.52
N SER A 11 14.04 -19.35 -8.12
CA SER A 11 15.42 -19.82 -8.11
C SER A 11 16.37 -18.74 -8.62
N ASN A 12 17.53 -18.60 -7.98
CA ASN A 12 18.52 -17.55 -8.24
C ASN A 12 18.01 -16.12 -7.98
N LYS A 13 16.95 -15.95 -7.18
CA LYS A 13 16.53 -14.65 -6.62
C LYS A 13 16.93 -14.54 -5.15
N TYR A 14 16.95 -13.31 -4.65
CA TYR A 14 17.32 -12.99 -3.28
C TYR A 14 16.18 -12.27 -2.57
N PHE A 15 16.05 -12.51 -1.27
CA PHE A 15 15.27 -11.62 -0.42
C PHE A 15 16.14 -10.42 -0.05
N MET A 16 15.62 -9.22 -0.31
CA MET A 16 16.24 -7.97 0.12
C MET A 16 15.45 -7.43 1.31
N ILE A 17 16.16 -7.15 2.41
CA ILE A 17 15.58 -6.48 3.57
C ILE A 17 16.11 -5.05 3.57
N LYS A 18 15.20 -4.08 3.62
CA LYS A 18 15.52 -2.66 3.83
C LYS A 18 15.07 -2.29 5.24
N ILE A 19 16.00 -1.85 6.07
CA ILE A 19 15.74 -1.39 7.45
C ILE A 19 15.88 0.14 7.47
N HIS A 20 14.90 0.81 8.09
CA HIS A 20 14.93 2.26 8.29
C HIS A 20 15.37 2.54 9.73
N TYR A 21 16.54 3.15 9.91
CA TYR A 21 17.04 3.59 11.21
C TYR A 21 16.84 5.09 11.36
N ASP A 22 16.12 5.49 12.40
CA ASP A 22 16.11 6.87 12.88
C ASP A 22 17.07 6.96 14.08
N ASN A 23 18.14 7.74 13.95
CA ASN A 23 19.20 7.87 14.97
C ASN A 23 19.33 9.34 15.44
N PRO A 24 18.31 9.91 16.10
CA PRO A 24 18.30 11.33 16.47
C PRO A 24 19.36 11.68 17.52
N ARG A 25 19.83 10.69 18.30
CA ARG A 25 20.86 10.87 19.33
C ARG A 25 22.30 10.73 18.79
N LEU A 26 22.45 10.42 17.51
CA LEU A 26 23.74 10.20 16.86
C LEU A 26 24.64 9.19 17.60
N THR A 27 24.02 8.17 18.20
CA THR A 27 24.74 7.21 19.03
C THR A 27 25.66 6.38 18.16
N SER A 28 26.95 6.39 18.47
CA SER A 28 27.98 5.59 17.80
C SER A 28 28.08 4.18 18.36
N ASN A 29 28.68 3.27 17.61
CA ASN A 29 29.02 1.90 18.04
C ASN A 29 27.81 1.04 18.43
N LEU A 30 26.61 1.35 17.92
CA LEU A 30 25.45 0.48 18.04
C LEU A 30 25.60 -0.71 17.10
N ARG A 31 25.39 -1.91 17.64
CA ARG A 31 25.29 -3.15 16.86
C ARG A 31 23.83 -3.58 16.85
N ASP A 32 23.24 -3.62 15.66
CA ASP A 32 21.89 -4.12 15.44
C ASP A 32 21.93 -5.51 14.79
N SER A 33 20.89 -6.30 15.06
CA SER A 33 20.67 -7.61 14.41
C SER A 33 19.17 -7.80 14.15
N SER A 34 18.48 -6.72 13.81
CA SER A 34 17.07 -6.72 13.45
C SER A 34 16.83 -7.42 12.11
N GLY A 35 15.62 -7.94 11.93
CA GLY A 35 15.24 -8.65 10.71
C GLY A 35 13.78 -9.07 10.70
N ILE A 36 13.44 -9.92 9.73
CA ILE A 36 12.09 -10.43 9.52
C ILE A 36 12.15 -11.96 9.57
N ARG A 37 11.18 -12.58 10.23
CA ARG A 37 11.00 -14.05 10.22
C ARG A 37 9.90 -14.43 9.23
N PHE A 38 10.24 -15.29 8.27
CA PHE A 38 9.27 -15.90 7.36
C PHE A 38 8.78 -17.24 7.92
N TYR A 39 7.47 -17.47 7.83
CA TYR A 39 6.87 -18.77 8.09
C TYR A 39 6.41 -19.35 6.75
N LEU A 40 7.05 -20.43 6.32
CA LEU A 40 6.79 -21.07 5.03
C LEU A 40 6.05 -22.39 5.24
N GLY A 41 5.09 -22.68 4.37
CA GLY A 41 4.44 -23.99 4.28
C GLY A 41 4.99 -24.81 3.13
N ASN A 42 4.74 -26.12 3.16
CA ASN A 42 5.16 -27.04 2.09
C ASN A 42 4.14 -27.11 0.93
N GLU A 43 2.95 -26.54 1.11
CA GLU A 43 1.86 -26.55 0.13
C GLU A 43 1.49 -25.13 -0.28
N LEU A 44 1.23 -24.96 -1.58
CA LEU A 44 0.73 -23.69 -2.10
C LEU A 44 -0.69 -23.42 -1.61
N ARG A 45 -0.96 -22.15 -1.36
CA ARG A 45 -2.33 -21.69 -1.08
C ARG A 45 -3.11 -21.62 -2.39
N GLN A 46 -4.44 -21.62 -2.29
CA GLN A 46 -5.33 -21.56 -3.45
C GLN A 46 -5.12 -20.28 -4.29
N TYR A 47 -4.74 -19.18 -3.64
CA TYR A 47 -4.50 -17.89 -4.29
C TYR A 47 -3.12 -17.32 -3.97
N ASP A 48 -2.53 -16.62 -4.94
CA ASP A 48 -1.32 -15.84 -4.70
C ASP A 48 -1.66 -14.50 -4.06
N LEU A 49 -0.91 -14.15 -3.02
CA LEU A 49 -0.95 -12.83 -2.40
C LEU A 49 0.10 -11.92 -3.04
N SER A 50 -0.28 -10.69 -3.30
CA SER A 50 0.61 -9.62 -3.73
C SER A 50 0.16 -8.30 -3.12
N TYR A 51 0.96 -7.24 -3.29
CA TYR A 51 0.62 -5.90 -2.84
C TYR A 51 0.69 -4.92 -4.02
N LEU A 52 -0.14 -3.89 -3.96
CA LEU A 52 -0.12 -2.75 -4.87
C LEU A 52 0.23 -1.51 -4.05
N VAL A 53 1.11 -0.68 -4.60
CA VAL A 53 1.45 0.62 -4.02
C VAL A 53 0.92 1.70 -4.94
N PHE A 54 0.17 2.62 -4.38
CA PHE A 54 -0.39 3.77 -5.08
C PHE A 54 -0.36 4.97 -4.12
N GLY A 55 -0.07 6.14 -4.65
CA GLY A 55 0.25 7.33 -3.87
C GLY A 55 1.10 8.31 -4.67
N THR A 56 1.50 9.38 -4.02
CA THR A 56 2.45 10.35 -4.56
C THR A 56 3.87 9.94 -4.18
N LEU A 57 4.83 10.14 -5.09
CA LEU A 57 6.25 9.97 -4.76
C LEU A 57 6.67 11.02 -3.73
N SER A 58 7.54 10.64 -2.79
CA SER A 58 8.09 11.55 -1.78
C SER A 58 9.36 12.24 -2.28
N SER A 59 9.24 13.01 -3.37
CA SER A 59 10.31 13.89 -3.88
C SER A 59 9.83 15.34 -3.90
N PRO A 60 10.73 16.33 -3.71
CA PRO A 60 10.35 17.75 -3.81
C PRO A 60 9.69 18.11 -5.15
N GLU A 61 10.02 17.40 -6.21
CA GLU A 61 9.45 17.58 -7.55
C GLU A 61 8.04 17.00 -7.69
N SER A 62 7.64 16.09 -6.80
CA SER A 62 6.35 15.40 -6.85
C SER A 62 5.40 15.75 -5.71
N LEU A 63 5.92 16.25 -4.59
CA LEU A 63 5.13 16.61 -3.42
C LEU A 63 5.77 17.77 -2.66
N ALA A 64 5.06 18.88 -2.56
CA ALA A 64 5.43 20.03 -1.74
C ALA A 64 4.20 20.52 -0.95
N ILE A 65 4.28 20.49 0.37
CA ILE A 65 3.25 21.05 1.27
C ILE A 65 3.67 22.48 1.61
N PRO A 66 2.85 23.51 1.35
CA PRO A 66 3.19 24.89 1.69
C PRO A 66 3.44 25.05 3.20
N PRO A 67 4.46 25.83 3.59
CA PRO A 67 4.70 26.11 5.01
C PRO A 67 3.50 26.85 5.61
N ASN A 68 3.16 26.53 6.86
CA ASN A 68 2.06 27.11 7.63
C ASN A 68 0.65 26.89 7.06
N ALA A 69 0.47 25.99 6.08
CA ALA A 69 -0.87 25.56 5.69
C ALA A 69 -1.54 24.83 6.87
N GLU A 70 -2.70 25.32 7.32
CA GLU A 70 -3.47 24.66 8.39
C GLU A 70 -3.94 23.26 7.94
N GLN A 71 -4.38 23.15 6.68
CA GLN A 71 -4.74 21.90 6.04
C GLN A 71 -4.33 21.96 4.56
N PHE A 72 -3.76 20.87 4.07
CA PHE A 72 -3.39 20.73 2.66
C PHE A 72 -3.66 19.30 2.21
N ILE A 73 -4.42 19.16 1.14
CA ILE A 73 -4.83 17.86 0.59
C ILE A 73 -3.85 17.45 -0.50
N VAL A 74 -3.36 16.21 -0.41
CA VAL A 74 -2.44 15.64 -1.40
C VAL A 74 -3.15 14.53 -2.16
N ASP A 75 -3.82 14.89 -3.24
CA ASP A 75 -4.53 13.91 -4.06
C ASP A 75 -3.59 13.13 -4.99
N SER A 76 -3.76 11.80 -5.03
CA SER A 76 -3.17 10.95 -6.06
C SER A 76 -4.21 10.00 -6.64
N TYR A 77 -4.02 9.66 -7.92
CA TYR A 77 -5.01 8.96 -8.72
C TYR A 77 -4.40 7.78 -9.47
N CYS A 78 -5.00 6.59 -9.29
CA CYS A 78 -4.74 5.44 -10.14
C CYS A 78 -5.74 5.45 -11.31
N PRO A 79 -5.30 5.76 -12.55
CA PRO A 79 -6.20 5.84 -13.68
C PRO A 79 -6.70 4.45 -14.07
N PRO A 80 -7.89 4.35 -14.69
CA PRO A 80 -8.44 3.09 -15.15
C PRO A 80 -7.40 2.32 -15.95
N GLU A 81 -6.70 2.98 -16.88
CA GLU A 81 -5.71 2.39 -17.77
C GLU A 81 -4.62 1.58 -17.05
N ALA A 82 -4.30 1.93 -15.79
CA ALA A 82 -3.35 1.22 -14.95
C ALA A 82 -3.87 -0.15 -14.50
N THR A 83 -5.19 -0.33 -14.44
CA THR A 83 -5.86 -1.60 -14.11
C THR A 83 -5.93 -2.57 -15.29
N ARG A 84 -5.55 -2.16 -16.51
CA ARG A 84 -5.71 -3.00 -17.73
C ARG A 84 -4.95 -4.32 -17.68
N ASN A 85 -3.86 -4.37 -16.92
CA ASN A 85 -3.02 -5.56 -16.78
C ASN A 85 -3.52 -6.52 -15.67
N LEU A 86 -4.60 -6.17 -14.97
CA LEU A 86 -5.22 -7.09 -14.02
C LEU A 86 -5.84 -8.29 -14.76
N PRO A 87 -5.90 -9.47 -14.13
CA PRO A 87 -6.61 -10.62 -14.68
C PRO A 87 -8.05 -10.27 -15.06
N ALA A 88 -8.59 -10.88 -16.11
CA ALA A 88 -9.98 -10.66 -16.53
C ALA A 88 -10.98 -11.01 -15.40
N SER A 89 -10.63 -11.98 -14.56
CA SER A 89 -11.40 -12.35 -13.36
C SER A 89 -11.30 -11.33 -12.22
N GLY A 90 -10.44 -10.30 -12.32
CA GLY A 90 -10.19 -9.28 -11.32
C GLY A 90 -9.41 -9.77 -10.10
N ILE A 91 -9.02 -8.85 -9.22
CA ILE A 91 -8.32 -9.12 -7.96
C ILE A 91 -9.21 -8.82 -6.75
N ASN A 92 -8.92 -9.45 -5.62
CA ASN A 92 -9.54 -9.14 -4.33
C ASN A 92 -8.56 -8.35 -3.47
N ILE A 93 -8.91 -7.12 -3.13
CA ILE A 93 -8.21 -6.37 -2.09
C ILE A 93 -8.70 -6.88 -0.75
N VAL A 94 -7.79 -7.38 0.07
CA VAL A 94 -8.11 -8.01 1.37
C VAL A 94 -7.55 -7.23 2.56
N SER A 95 -6.61 -6.32 2.31
CA SER A 95 -5.97 -5.49 3.33
C SER A 95 -5.44 -4.20 2.72
N ALA A 96 -5.33 -3.16 3.54
CA ALA A 96 -4.72 -1.88 3.20
C ALA A 96 -3.74 -1.44 4.29
N LEU A 97 -2.63 -0.85 3.90
CA LEU A 97 -1.62 -0.27 4.79
C LEU A 97 -1.38 1.18 4.34
N PRO A 98 -1.99 2.19 5.00
CA PRO A 98 -1.67 3.59 4.75
C PRO A 98 -0.23 3.91 5.18
N HIS A 99 0.39 4.89 4.53
CA HIS A 99 1.72 5.38 4.90
C HIS A 99 1.84 6.87 4.56
N THR A 100 2.31 7.65 5.52
CA THR A 100 2.72 9.06 5.35
C THR A 100 4.00 9.31 6.15
N HIS A 101 4.53 10.53 6.11
CA HIS A 101 5.53 11.01 7.07
C HIS A 101 4.85 11.85 8.17
N LEU A 102 5.61 12.57 8.99
CA LEU A 102 5.14 13.28 10.20
C LEU A 102 3.96 14.25 10.00
N GLN A 103 3.80 14.84 8.82
CA GLN A 103 2.75 15.83 8.56
C GLN A 103 1.39 15.22 8.18
N GLY A 104 1.30 13.90 7.98
CA GLY A 104 0.04 13.24 7.64
C GLY A 104 -0.86 13.09 8.87
N ILE A 105 -2.04 13.70 8.83
CA ILE A 105 -3.02 13.68 9.93
C ILE A 105 -4.30 12.89 9.59
N SER A 106 -4.54 12.65 8.31
CA SER A 106 -5.66 11.85 7.80
C SER A 106 -5.25 11.17 6.50
N VAL A 107 -5.79 9.98 6.24
CA VAL A 107 -5.50 9.20 5.03
C VAL A 107 -6.74 8.41 4.63
N TRP A 108 -7.11 8.46 3.37
CA TRP A 108 -8.16 7.59 2.84
C TRP A 108 -7.87 7.15 1.42
N THR A 109 -8.39 5.97 1.08
CA THR A 109 -8.38 5.43 -0.27
C THR A 109 -9.82 5.10 -0.67
N LYS A 110 -10.31 5.71 -1.74
CA LYS A 110 -11.65 5.43 -2.29
C LYS A 110 -11.55 4.64 -3.58
N LEU A 111 -12.36 3.60 -3.71
CA LEU A 111 -12.70 3.01 -4.99
C LEU A 111 -13.82 3.83 -5.63
N ILE A 112 -13.55 4.39 -6.80
CA ILE A 112 -14.52 5.10 -7.63
C ILE A 112 -14.94 4.16 -8.76
N ARG A 113 -16.23 4.09 -9.08
CA ARG A 113 -16.78 3.38 -10.25
C ARG A 113 -17.74 4.29 -10.98
N ASN A 114 -17.60 4.42 -12.30
CA ASN A 114 -18.45 5.29 -13.13
C ASN A 114 -18.57 6.71 -12.53
N ASN A 115 -17.42 7.28 -12.14
CA ASN A 115 -17.29 8.61 -11.51
C ASN A 115 -18.01 8.77 -10.15
N THR A 116 -18.42 7.69 -9.50
CA THR A 116 -19.03 7.71 -8.17
C THR A 116 -18.15 6.95 -7.18
N ALA A 117 -17.86 7.54 -6.01
CA ALA A 117 -17.18 6.83 -4.93
C ALA A 117 -18.11 5.73 -4.41
N VAL A 118 -17.70 4.46 -4.54
CA VAL A 118 -18.53 3.31 -4.16
C VAL A 118 -18.11 2.69 -2.83
N GLN A 119 -16.84 2.81 -2.45
CA GLN A 119 -16.32 2.18 -1.24
C GLN A 119 -14.97 2.78 -0.81
N TYR A 120 -14.67 2.74 0.49
CA TYR A 120 -13.33 2.99 1.00
C TYR A 120 -12.53 1.67 1.06
N LEU A 121 -11.32 1.66 0.49
CA LEU A 121 -10.33 0.62 0.78
C LEU A 121 -9.62 0.91 2.12
N PHE A 122 -9.56 2.18 2.51
CA PHE A 122 -9.05 2.61 3.80
C PHE A 122 -9.62 4.00 4.13
N ASN A 123 -9.88 4.28 5.41
CA ASN A 123 -10.30 5.60 5.86
C ASN A 123 -9.86 5.81 7.32
N ALA A 124 -8.93 6.74 7.55
CA ALA A 124 -8.54 7.20 8.88
C ALA A 124 -8.58 8.73 8.91
N GLU A 125 -9.57 9.28 9.60
CA GLU A 125 -9.68 10.73 9.80
C GLU A 125 -8.70 11.26 10.87
N ALA A 126 -8.29 10.39 11.79
CA ALA A 126 -7.27 10.65 12.79
C ALA A 126 -6.11 9.66 12.61
N PHE A 127 -5.31 9.88 11.58
CA PHE A 127 -4.12 9.07 11.29
C PHE A 127 -2.95 9.50 12.17
N ASP A 128 -2.16 8.52 12.64
CA ASP A 128 -0.92 8.76 13.39
C ASP A 128 0.23 8.03 12.71
N PHE A 129 1.26 8.78 12.33
CA PHE A 129 2.50 8.27 11.75
C PHE A 129 3.15 7.17 12.61
N ASN A 130 2.99 7.21 13.92
CA ASN A 130 3.58 6.21 14.82
C ASN A 130 2.78 4.89 14.86
N HIS A 131 1.58 4.85 14.28
CA HIS A 131 0.65 3.72 14.32
C HIS A 131 0.29 3.24 12.91
N GLN A 132 1.25 2.58 12.26
CA GLN A 132 1.10 2.06 10.90
C GLN A 132 1.09 0.53 10.89
N PHE A 133 -0.04 -0.05 10.50
CA PHE A 133 -0.19 -1.49 10.37
C PHE A 133 -1.17 -1.86 9.26
N ALA A 134 -1.00 -3.06 8.71
CA ALA A 134 -1.86 -3.56 7.66
C ALA A 134 -3.23 -3.89 8.26
N ASN A 135 -4.25 -3.16 7.82
CA ASN A 135 -5.63 -3.33 8.25
C ASN A 135 -6.29 -4.35 7.33
N ARG A 136 -6.81 -5.45 7.89
CA ARG A 136 -7.59 -6.41 7.13
C ARG A 136 -8.98 -5.83 6.88
N LEU A 137 -9.44 -5.92 5.64
CA LEU A 137 -10.79 -5.51 5.29
C LEU A 137 -11.80 -6.54 5.84
N PRO A 138 -12.94 -6.09 6.42
CA PRO A 138 -14.00 -7.00 6.85
C PRO A 138 -14.52 -7.88 5.71
N THR A 139 -14.63 -7.27 4.52
CA THR A 139 -15.06 -7.94 3.29
C THR A 139 -14.06 -7.63 2.18
N PRO A 140 -13.55 -8.64 1.45
CA PRO A 140 -12.70 -8.41 0.29
C PRO A 140 -13.39 -7.54 -0.76
N ILE A 141 -12.65 -6.59 -1.34
CA ILE A 141 -13.17 -5.67 -2.35
C ILE A 141 -12.63 -6.09 -3.71
N LYS A 142 -13.54 -6.44 -4.62
CA LYS A 142 -13.19 -6.88 -5.97
C LYS A 142 -12.85 -5.69 -6.87
N ILE A 143 -11.74 -5.75 -7.60
CA ILE A 143 -11.37 -4.76 -8.63
C ILE A 143 -11.21 -5.49 -9.97
N TYR A 144 -11.81 -4.95 -11.02
CA TYR A 144 -11.76 -5.48 -12.39
C TYR A 144 -10.93 -4.56 -13.30
N PRO A 145 -10.35 -5.09 -14.38
CA PRO A 145 -9.74 -4.27 -15.43
C PRO A 145 -10.79 -3.41 -16.15
N VAL A 146 -10.36 -2.25 -16.68
CA VAL A 146 -11.16 -1.19 -17.35
C VAL A 146 -12.25 -1.66 -18.30
N ARG A 147 -12.11 -2.82 -18.96
CA ARG A 147 -13.14 -3.30 -19.87
C ARG A 147 -14.50 -3.50 -19.20
N ASN A 148 -14.55 -3.58 -17.86
CA ASN A 148 -15.78 -3.86 -17.12
C ASN A 148 -16.21 -2.79 -16.09
N GLN A 149 -15.40 -1.77 -15.78
CA GLN A 149 -15.75 -0.64 -14.89
C GLN A 149 -14.57 0.36 -14.74
N THR A 150 -14.88 1.65 -14.66
CA THR A 150 -13.91 2.72 -14.37
C THR A 150 -13.51 2.69 -12.90
N ALA A 151 -12.60 1.80 -12.49
CA ALA A 151 -12.10 1.73 -11.11
C ALA A 151 -11.00 2.76 -10.90
N ASN A 152 -11.27 3.82 -10.12
CA ASN A 152 -10.22 4.76 -9.72
C ASN A 152 -9.91 4.62 -8.24
N LEU A 153 -8.63 4.75 -7.88
CA LEU A 153 -8.22 4.92 -6.49
C LEU A 153 -7.82 6.37 -6.29
N SER A 154 -8.53 7.08 -5.41
CA SER A 154 -8.11 8.40 -4.93
C SER A 154 -7.52 8.27 -3.54
N ASN A 155 -6.26 8.67 -3.36
CA ASN A 155 -5.65 8.80 -2.05
C ASN A 155 -5.46 10.26 -1.69
N ILE A 156 -5.75 10.60 -0.44
CA ILE A 156 -5.33 11.84 0.23
C ILE A 156 -4.36 11.49 1.34
#